data_AF-A0A4U1DCW3-F1
#
_entry.id   AF-A0A4U1DCW3-F1
#
_cell.length_a   1.000
_cell.length_b   1.000
_cell.length_c   1.000
_cell.angle_alpha   90.00
_cell.angle_beta   90.00
_cell.angle_gamma   90.00
#
_symmetry.space_group_name_H-M   'P 1'
#
loop_
_entity.id
_entity.type
_entity.pdbx_description
1 polymer ?
#
loop_
_entity_poly.entity_id
_entity_poly.type
_entity_poly.pdbx_seq_one_letter_code
_entity_poly.pdbx_strand_id
1 'polypeptide(L)'
;MGVPKVHSNGTVAEKLKASGLFSKKALSVLLAILLFVGMYLGLPESFHTSARLMIGIVSFAIVLWALEPIPLGLTSIITIIFLLIFNVVNTNVVYSGFASPAVFLIIAGMMLARAVNETPLAKRMTYFLLAKWGGNAKGLLASILIIPQIQAFFIPAVAVRTALLLPIVVNVLDMIKTKPNSDLRKMIMLGVAFGSTVSGTAVMTAAIGNILAVELLNEFSGINITYFQWFLYALPIWLLLIPAVWILLMKLFPLKKEEANFPEVQAQMKERAKDFGRMERSEKRCLLILIFIVGLWMTEPLHGLHPSVPALIGVALMTLPAIGCATWTNVVKINFDTVLLLGATLSIGYALNESGATQLLGESLSADWIFSLMESPIIAVIFILCITQLFHLAMSNVSTAVVALIPIYIGLANQVGTDPLVIVFSAALACLHGYILVVEAMPNVLVHSTGQIKQQTFLLPGFYMTLIMTGITVIVALTWWQWLGLL
;
A
#
# COMPACT_ATOMS: atom_id res chain seq x y z
N MET A 1 -35.17 30.97 -38.04
CA MET A 1 -33.72 30.67 -38.05
C MET A 1 -33.08 31.43 -36.90
N GLY A 2 -32.86 30.76 -35.77
CA GLY A 2 -32.15 31.31 -34.62
C GLY A 2 -30.99 30.39 -34.29
N VAL A 3 -29.76 30.83 -34.58
CA VAL A 3 -28.53 30.09 -34.26
C VAL A 3 -28.32 30.15 -32.75
N PRO A 4 -28.16 29.03 -32.03
CA PRO A 4 -27.83 29.06 -30.61
C PRO A 4 -26.39 29.56 -30.43
N LYS A 5 -26.20 30.55 -29.56
CA LYS A 5 -24.87 31.02 -29.13
C LYS A 5 -24.13 29.86 -28.46
N VAL A 6 -22.97 29.52 -29.01
CA VAL A 6 -21.99 28.61 -28.39
C VAL A 6 -21.47 29.28 -27.14
N HIS A 7 -21.83 28.78 -25.96
CA HIS A 7 -21.15 29.13 -24.72
C HIS A 7 -19.71 28.62 -24.81
N SER A 8 -18.75 29.54 -24.79
CA SER A 8 -17.33 29.25 -24.72
C SER A 8 -17.05 28.42 -23.46
N ASN A 9 -16.76 27.14 -23.64
CA ASN A 9 -16.19 26.29 -22.60
C ASN A 9 -14.82 26.86 -22.25
N GLY A 10 -14.75 27.67 -21.19
CA GLY A 10 -13.50 28.13 -20.60
C GLY A 10 -12.56 26.94 -20.39
N THR A 11 -11.28 27.15 -20.66
CA THR A 11 -10.27 26.10 -20.59
C THR A 11 -10.24 25.48 -19.19
N VAL A 12 -9.86 24.21 -19.07
CA VAL A 12 -9.71 23.54 -17.77
C VAL A 12 -8.85 24.37 -16.81
N ALA A 13 -7.87 25.11 -17.34
CA ALA A 13 -7.03 26.06 -16.60
C ALA A 13 -7.81 27.25 -15.99
N GLU A 14 -8.80 27.80 -16.69
CA GLU A 14 -9.64 28.90 -16.17
C GLU A 14 -10.60 28.41 -15.08
N LYS A 15 -11.17 27.22 -15.24
CA LYS A 15 -11.99 26.58 -14.19
C LYS A 15 -11.15 26.24 -12.94
N LEU A 16 -9.88 25.86 -13.11
CA LEU A 16 -8.95 25.60 -12.01
C LEU A 16 -8.55 26.89 -11.28
N LYS A 17 -8.31 28.00 -12.00
CA LYS A 17 -8.04 29.32 -11.39
C LYS A 17 -9.20 29.84 -10.54
N ALA A 18 -10.45 29.63 -10.97
CA ALA A 18 -11.64 30.08 -10.24
C ALA A 18 -11.96 29.27 -8.97
N SER A 19 -11.36 28.08 -8.79
CA SER A 19 -11.76 27.10 -7.75
C SER A 19 -10.91 27.14 -6.46
N GLY A 20 -9.95 28.06 -6.32
CA GLY A 20 -9.03 28.09 -5.16
C GLY A 20 -8.05 26.90 -5.08
N LEU A 21 -8.22 25.88 -5.93
CA LEU A 21 -7.38 24.67 -5.99
C LEU A 21 -5.96 24.98 -6.47
N PHE A 22 -5.81 25.92 -7.41
CA PHE A 22 -4.50 26.38 -7.90
C PHE A 22 -3.69 27.08 -6.79
N SER A 23 -4.37 27.83 -5.91
CA SER A 23 -3.75 28.51 -4.77
C SER A 23 -3.20 27.51 -3.74
N LYS A 24 -3.96 26.45 -3.42
CA LYS A 24 -3.50 25.41 -2.46
C LYS A 24 -2.29 24.63 -2.97
N LYS A 25 -2.30 24.22 -4.25
CA LYS A 25 -1.17 23.51 -4.85
C LYS A 25 0.10 24.38 -4.91
N ALA A 26 -0.04 25.64 -5.30
CA ALA A 26 1.06 26.60 -5.28
C ALA A 26 1.60 26.83 -3.87
N LEU A 27 0.72 26.91 -2.87
CA LEU A 27 1.11 27.06 -1.47
C LEU A 27 1.90 25.84 -0.95
N SER A 28 1.49 24.61 -1.29
CA SER A 28 2.22 23.40 -0.93
C SER A 28 3.63 23.36 -1.55
N VAL A 29 3.76 23.78 -2.81
CA VAL A 29 5.07 23.88 -3.47
C VAL A 29 5.92 24.97 -2.84
N LEU A 30 5.35 26.13 -2.54
CA LEU A 30 6.04 27.20 -1.83
C LEU A 30 6.51 26.75 -0.45
N LEU A 31 5.67 26.05 0.30
CA LEU A 31 6.02 25.48 1.61
C LEU A 31 7.20 24.51 1.49
N ALA A 32 7.20 23.62 0.48
CA ALA A 32 8.30 22.69 0.26
C ALA A 32 9.62 23.43 -0.03
N ILE A 33 9.58 24.49 -0.86
CA ILE A 33 10.76 25.33 -1.17
C ILE A 33 11.24 26.07 0.08
N LEU A 34 10.33 26.67 0.84
CA LEU A 34 10.67 27.35 2.09
C LEU A 34 11.28 26.40 3.11
N LEU A 35 10.78 25.17 3.19
CA LEU A 35 11.36 24.15 4.07
C LEU A 35 12.74 23.70 3.59
N PHE A 36 12.95 23.51 2.27
CA PHE A 36 14.28 23.25 1.70
C PHE A 36 15.29 24.32 2.12
N VAL A 37 14.96 25.59 1.86
CA VAL A 37 15.83 26.74 2.17
C VAL A 37 16.03 26.86 3.68
N GLY A 38 14.95 26.72 4.45
CA GLY A 38 14.98 26.81 5.91
C GLY A 38 15.86 25.73 6.55
N MET A 39 15.76 24.48 6.10
CA MET A 39 16.60 23.39 6.59
C MET A 39 18.07 23.59 6.18
N TYR A 40 18.34 23.97 4.93
CA TYR A 40 19.70 24.23 4.48
C TYR A 40 20.38 25.35 5.27
N LEU A 41 19.69 26.49 5.46
CA LEU A 41 20.23 27.65 6.18
C LEU A 41 20.24 27.46 7.70
N GLY A 42 19.27 26.73 8.26
CA GLY A 42 19.12 26.52 9.69
C GLY A 42 20.06 25.47 10.27
N LEU A 43 20.54 24.53 9.46
CA LEU A 43 21.53 23.54 9.90
C LEU A 43 22.92 24.19 10.08
N PRO A 44 23.63 23.90 11.19
CA PRO A 44 24.94 24.47 11.49
C PRO A 44 25.95 24.31 10.34
N GLU A 45 26.77 25.35 10.12
CA GLU A 45 27.84 25.31 9.11
C GLU A 45 28.96 24.30 9.43
N SER A 46 28.99 23.77 10.67
CA SER A 46 29.88 22.68 11.07
C SER A 46 29.60 21.37 10.33
N PHE A 47 28.39 21.17 9.81
CA PHE A 47 28.06 20.01 8.99
C PHE A 47 28.45 20.21 7.52
N HIS A 48 28.88 19.13 6.86
CA HIS A 48 29.19 19.13 5.44
C HIS A 48 28.04 19.68 4.59
N THR A 49 28.37 20.46 3.56
CA THR A 49 27.39 21.05 2.63
C THR A 49 26.52 19.99 1.96
N SER A 50 27.11 18.84 1.59
CA SER A 50 26.39 17.70 1.04
C SER A 50 25.30 17.20 2.00
N ALA A 51 25.63 16.98 3.29
CA ALA A 51 24.66 16.57 4.30
C ALA A 51 23.52 17.59 4.46
N ARG A 52 23.84 18.88 4.55
CA ARG A 52 22.83 19.94 4.71
C ARG A 52 21.89 20.05 3.50
N LEU A 53 22.45 20.01 2.28
CA LEU A 53 21.67 20.00 1.04
C LEU A 53 20.78 18.76 0.97
N MET A 54 21.32 17.60 1.34
CA MET A 54 20.56 16.35 1.35
C MET A 54 19.33 16.44 2.27
N ILE A 55 19.48 16.92 3.51
CA ILE A 55 18.36 17.11 4.43
C ILE A 55 17.33 18.09 3.88
N GLY A 56 17.77 19.19 3.26
CA GLY A 56 16.90 20.12 2.55
C GLY A 56 16.09 19.43 1.45
N ILE A 57 16.75 18.69 0.56
CA ILE A 57 16.13 18.00 -0.58
C ILE A 57 15.12 16.94 -0.11
N VAL A 58 15.49 16.17 0.93
CA VAL A 58 14.58 15.18 1.53
C VAL A 58 13.35 15.86 2.14
N SER A 59 13.54 16.95 2.87
CA SER A 59 12.42 17.71 3.46
C SER A 59 11.48 18.25 2.39
N PHE A 60 12.02 18.76 1.28
CA PHE A 60 11.25 19.18 0.11
C PHE A 60 10.44 18.02 -0.48
N ALA A 61 11.09 16.88 -0.73
CA ALA A 61 10.46 15.70 -1.31
C ALA A 61 9.33 15.16 -0.41
N ILE A 62 9.57 15.08 0.90
CA ILE A 62 8.58 14.63 1.89
C ILE A 62 7.35 15.54 1.88
N VAL A 63 7.52 16.86 1.89
CA VAL A 63 6.36 17.78 1.85
C VAL A 63 5.56 17.61 0.55
N LEU A 64 6.24 17.52 -0.59
CA LEU A 64 5.55 17.34 -1.87
C LEU A 64 4.86 15.97 -1.99
N TRP A 65 5.47 14.89 -1.51
CA TRP A 65 4.82 13.58 -1.52
C TRP A 65 3.70 13.47 -0.47
N ALA A 66 3.79 14.19 0.65
CA ALA A 66 2.73 14.20 1.67
C ALA A 66 1.50 14.99 1.22
N LEU A 67 1.72 16.16 0.63
CA LEU A 67 0.65 17.07 0.20
C LEU A 67 0.16 16.81 -1.24
N GLU A 68 0.91 16.04 -2.02
CA GLU A 68 0.64 15.65 -3.41
C GLU A 68 0.14 16.81 -4.31
N PRO A 69 0.78 18.01 -4.33
CA PRO A 69 0.31 19.09 -5.20
C PRO A 69 0.51 18.75 -6.69
N ILE A 70 1.47 17.88 -6.97
CA ILE A 70 1.86 17.34 -8.29
C ILE A 70 1.97 15.81 -8.21
N PRO A 71 1.97 15.08 -9.35
CA PRO A 71 2.10 13.62 -9.36
C PRO A 71 3.38 13.14 -8.67
N LEU A 72 3.31 12.00 -7.98
CA LEU A 72 4.42 11.45 -7.20
C LEU A 72 5.67 11.23 -8.05
N GLY A 73 5.51 10.69 -9.27
CA GLY A 73 6.62 10.49 -10.20
C GLY A 73 7.27 11.80 -10.65
N LEU A 74 6.51 12.89 -10.75
CA LEU A 74 7.08 14.21 -11.06
C LEU A 74 7.89 14.75 -9.88
N THR A 75 7.38 14.63 -8.65
CA THR A 75 8.16 14.96 -7.45
C THR A 75 9.47 14.17 -7.41
N SER A 76 9.43 12.87 -7.70
CA SER A 76 10.61 12.01 -7.77
C SER A 76 11.65 12.49 -8.79
N ILE A 77 11.21 12.86 -9.99
CA ILE A 77 12.09 13.43 -11.02
C ILE A 77 12.71 14.76 -10.55
N ILE A 78 11.92 15.66 -9.97
CA ILE A 78 12.42 16.94 -9.45
C ILE A 78 13.46 16.71 -8.35
N THR A 79 13.21 15.76 -7.45
CA THR A 79 14.14 15.41 -6.38
C THR A 79 15.46 14.86 -6.93
N ILE A 80 15.41 13.98 -7.93
CA ILE A 80 16.62 13.49 -8.63
C ILE A 80 17.35 14.64 -9.32
N ILE A 81 16.64 15.56 -9.97
CA ILE A 81 17.22 16.75 -10.60
C ILE A 81 17.94 17.60 -9.54
N PHE A 82 17.36 17.79 -8.37
CA PHE A 82 18.00 18.55 -7.29
C PHE A 82 19.28 17.87 -6.80
N LEU A 83 19.28 16.54 -6.59
CA LEU A 83 20.49 15.81 -6.21
C LEU A 83 21.63 15.98 -7.22
N LEU A 84 21.31 15.98 -8.52
CA LEU A 84 22.26 16.16 -9.61
C LEU A 84 22.76 17.61 -9.72
N ILE A 85 21.85 18.59 -9.74
CA ILE A 85 22.20 20.01 -9.91
C ILE A 85 23.04 20.52 -8.74
N PHE A 86 22.70 20.12 -7.51
CA PHE A 86 23.46 20.50 -6.33
C PHE A 86 24.70 19.62 -6.09
N ASN A 87 24.92 18.61 -6.94
CA ASN A 87 26.05 17.68 -6.88
C ASN A 87 26.26 17.12 -5.45
N VAL A 88 25.16 16.66 -4.83
CA VAL A 88 25.15 16.21 -3.43
C VAL A 88 26.02 14.97 -3.23
N VAL A 89 25.97 14.05 -4.19
CA VAL A 89 26.76 12.81 -4.30
C VAL A 89 27.05 12.50 -5.77
N ASN A 90 27.85 11.47 -6.05
CA ASN A 90 28.19 11.08 -7.42
C ASN A 90 26.94 10.74 -8.25
N THR A 91 26.92 11.13 -9.53
CA THR A 91 25.79 10.84 -10.44
C THR A 91 25.41 9.35 -10.52
N ASN A 92 26.39 8.44 -10.44
CA ASN A 92 26.12 7.00 -10.44
C ASN A 92 25.31 6.57 -9.22
N VAL A 93 25.51 7.22 -8.08
CA VAL A 93 24.80 6.98 -6.82
C VAL A 93 23.38 7.56 -6.90
N VAL A 94 23.23 8.72 -7.55
CA VAL A 94 21.89 9.29 -7.78
C VAL A 94 21.03 8.43 -8.71
N TYR A 95 21.62 7.66 -9.61
CA TYR A 95 20.87 6.75 -10.50
C TYR A 95 20.80 5.31 -10.02
N SER A 96 21.62 4.89 -9.05
CA SER A 96 21.72 3.49 -8.61
C SER A 96 20.40 2.94 -8.07
N GLY A 97 19.55 3.78 -7.47
CA GLY A 97 18.24 3.37 -6.97
C GLY A 97 17.32 2.80 -8.04
N PHE A 98 17.46 3.23 -9.30
CA PHE A 98 16.68 2.68 -10.41
C PHE A 98 17.14 1.29 -10.86
N ALA A 99 18.35 0.88 -10.49
CA ALA A 99 18.93 -0.42 -10.80
C ALA A 99 18.64 -1.48 -9.72
N SER A 100 17.98 -1.10 -8.61
CA SER A 100 17.68 -2.04 -7.51
C SER A 100 16.76 -3.19 -7.96
N PRO A 101 17.02 -4.43 -7.48
CA PRO A 101 16.11 -5.56 -7.66
C PRO A 101 14.66 -5.29 -7.23
N ALA A 102 14.42 -4.44 -6.22
CA ALA A 102 13.07 -4.08 -5.78
C ALA A 102 12.30 -3.30 -6.85
N VAL A 103 12.98 -2.45 -7.64
CA VAL A 103 12.35 -1.73 -8.76
C VAL A 103 11.77 -2.71 -9.76
N PHE A 104 12.57 -3.73 -10.11
CA PHE A 104 12.13 -4.80 -11.00
C PHE A 104 11.07 -5.71 -10.37
N LEU A 105 11.09 -5.93 -9.05
CA LEU A 105 10.03 -6.66 -8.36
C LEU A 105 8.68 -5.94 -8.45
N ILE A 106 8.65 -4.62 -8.25
CA ILE A 106 7.43 -3.82 -8.38
C ILE A 106 6.95 -3.79 -9.84
N ILE A 107 7.85 -3.56 -10.80
CA ILE A 107 7.54 -3.59 -12.23
C ILE A 107 6.89 -4.94 -12.58
N ALA A 108 7.56 -6.04 -12.25
CA ALA A 108 7.07 -7.38 -12.53
C ALA A 108 5.74 -7.67 -11.82
N GLY A 109 5.59 -7.25 -10.56
CA GLY A 109 4.33 -7.36 -9.82
C GLY A 109 3.18 -6.66 -10.55
N MET A 110 3.33 -5.39 -10.94
CA MET A 110 2.29 -4.68 -11.69
C MET A 110 1.97 -5.34 -13.04
N MET A 111 2.98 -5.87 -13.73
CA MET A 111 2.79 -6.61 -14.99
C MET A 111 2.04 -7.94 -14.77
N LEU A 112 2.36 -8.69 -13.72
CA LEU A 112 1.62 -9.90 -13.31
C LEU A 112 0.17 -9.56 -12.98
N ALA A 113 -0.08 -8.46 -12.23
CA ALA A 113 -1.43 -8.00 -11.93
C ALA A 113 -2.24 -7.73 -13.21
N ARG A 114 -1.63 -7.06 -14.20
CA ARG A 114 -2.25 -6.82 -15.51
C ARG A 114 -2.56 -8.13 -16.23
N ALA A 115 -1.61 -9.07 -16.24
CA ALA A 115 -1.77 -10.36 -16.90
C ALA A 115 -2.92 -11.18 -16.31
N VAL A 116 -3.02 -11.26 -14.98
CA VAL A 116 -4.14 -11.94 -14.31
C VAL A 116 -5.47 -11.29 -14.66
N ASN A 117 -5.52 -9.96 -14.74
CA ASN A 117 -6.74 -9.21 -15.05
C ASN A 117 -7.26 -9.40 -16.48
N GLU A 118 -6.47 -9.96 -17.39
CA GLU A 118 -6.95 -10.38 -18.71
C GLU A 118 -7.73 -11.69 -18.66
N THR A 119 -7.65 -12.42 -17.55
CA THR A 119 -8.34 -13.69 -17.37
C THR A 119 -9.59 -13.54 -16.50
N PRO A 120 -10.63 -14.37 -16.70
CA PRO A 120 -11.79 -14.40 -15.82
C PRO A 120 -11.52 -14.93 -14.40
N LEU A 121 -10.30 -15.37 -14.08
CA LEU A 121 -9.94 -16.09 -12.85
C LEU A 121 -10.39 -15.36 -11.58
N ALA A 122 -10.11 -14.06 -11.48
CA ALA A 122 -10.48 -13.25 -10.33
C ALA A 122 -12.01 -13.14 -10.17
N LYS A 123 -12.74 -12.93 -11.26
CA LYS A 123 -14.21 -12.84 -11.27
C LYS A 123 -14.84 -14.18 -10.94
N ARG A 124 -14.35 -15.27 -11.52
CA ARG A 124 -14.81 -16.65 -11.25
C ARG A 124 -14.76 -16.96 -9.76
N MET A 125 -13.64 -16.66 -9.10
CA MET A 125 -13.48 -16.89 -7.67
C MET A 125 -14.44 -16.03 -6.84
N THR A 126 -14.62 -14.76 -7.20
CA THR A 126 -15.57 -13.85 -6.54
C THR A 126 -17.00 -14.39 -6.59
N TYR A 127 -17.49 -14.74 -7.79
CA TYR A 127 -18.86 -15.27 -7.93
C TYR A 127 -19.03 -16.63 -7.27
N PHE A 128 -18.00 -17.49 -7.26
CA PHE A 128 -18.04 -18.76 -6.54
C PHE A 128 -18.28 -18.58 -5.03
N LEU A 129 -17.54 -17.67 -4.38
CA LEU A 129 -17.70 -17.41 -2.94
C LEU A 129 -19.04 -16.74 -2.64
N LEU A 130 -19.44 -15.75 -3.44
CA LEU A 130 -20.75 -15.09 -3.29
C LEU A 130 -21.92 -16.05 -3.51
N ALA A 131 -21.81 -16.99 -4.46
CA ALA A 131 -22.81 -18.04 -4.66
C ALA A 131 -22.91 -19.01 -3.47
N LYS A 132 -21.79 -19.26 -2.78
CA LYS A 132 -21.73 -20.17 -1.64
C LYS A 132 -22.26 -19.54 -0.36
N TRP A 133 -21.89 -18.29 -0.07
CA TRP A 133 -22.16 -17.66 1.23
C TRP A 133 -22.99 -16.36 1.16
N GLY A 134 -23.15 -15.74 -0.01
CA GLY A 134 -23.78 -14.43 -0.19
C GLY A 134 -25.31 -14.39 -0.10
N GLY A 135 -25.96 -15.38 0.53
CA GLY A 135 -27.43 -15.40 0.71
C GLY A 135 -27.93 -14.67 1.95
N ASN A 136 -27.02 -14.22 2.81
CA ASN A 136 -27.31 -13.45 4.01
C ASN A 136 -26.16 -12.49 4.32
N ALA A 137 -26.40 -11.51 5.19
CA ALA A 137 -25.45 -10.44 5.47
C ALA A 137 -24.13 -10.95 6.07
N LYS A 138 -24.18 -11.95 6.95
CA LYS A 138 -23.00 -12.57 7.58
C LYS A 138 -22.08 -13.22 6.55
N GLY A 139 -22.66 -14.03 5.66
CA GLY A 139 -21.94 -14.73 4.62
C GLY A 139 -21.52 -13.84 3.46
N LEU A 140 -22.29 -12.79 3.15
CA LEU A 140 -21.90 -11.75 2.19
C LEU A 140 -20.66 -10.99 2.69
N LEU A 141 -20.67 -10.52 3.94
CA LEU A 141 -19.50 -9.87 4.54
C LEU A 141 -18.28 -10.80 4.57
N ALA A 142 -18.47 -12.06 5.00
CA ALA A 142 -17.38 -13.05 5.01
C ALA A 142 -16.79 -13.29 3.61
N SER A 143 -17.64 -13.37 2.58
CA SER A 143 -17.19 -13.50 1.18
C SER A 143 -16.33 -12.31 0.77
N ILE A 144 -16.83 -11.10 1.00
CA ILE A 144 -16.17 -9.84 0.63
C ILE A 144 -14.84 -9.67 1.36
N LEU A 145 -14.73 -10.14 2.60
CA LEU A 145 -13.48 -10.12 3.34
C LEU A 145 -12.47 -11.15 2.83
N ILE A 146 -12.90 -12.37 2.49
CA ILE A 146 -12.02 -13.49 2.08
C ILE A 146 -11.54 -13.36 0.63
N ILE A 147 -12.38 -12.90 -0.30
CA ILE A 147 -12.04 -12.75 -1.72
C ILE A 147 -10.69 -12.03 -1.92
N PRO A 148 -10.46 -10.81 -1.40
CA PRO A 148 -9.21 -10.09 -1.63
C PRO A 148 -8.00 -10.78 -0.98
N GLN A 149 -8.18 -11.58 0.07
CA GLN A 149 -7.12 -12.36 0.73
C GLN A 149 -6.58 -13.43 -0.21
N ILE A 150 -7.47 -14.15 -0.90
CA ILE A 150 -7.05 -15.16 -1.87
C ILE A 150 -6.45 -14.47 -3.09
N GLN A 151 -7.03 -13.36 -3.54
CA GLN A 151 -6.47 -12.56 -4.63
C GLN A 151 -5.07 -12.01 -4.32
N ALA A 152 -4.69 -11.85 -3.04
CA ALA A 152 -3.38 -11.33 -2.63
C ALA A 152 -2.21 -12.08 -3.22
N PHE A 153 -2.35 -13.40 -3.36
CA PHE A 153 -1.28 -14.27 -3.84
C PHE A 153 -0.97 -14.10 -5.33
N PHE A 154 -1.83 -13.41 -6.08
CA PHE A 154 -1.67 -13.27 -7.53
C PHE A 154 -2.07 -11.91 -8.11
N ILE A 155 -2.72 -11.04 -7.35
CA ILE A 155 -2.97 -9.63 -7.69
C ILE A 155 -2.17 -8.77 -6.71
N PRO A 156 -0.92 -8.39 -7.05
CA PRO A 156 0.03 -7.69 -6.18
C PRO A 156 -0.28 -6.19 -5.97
N ALA A 157 -1.56 -5.84 -5.89
CA ALA A 157 -2.00 -4.47 -5.65
C ALA A 157 -3.35 -4.46 -4.93
N VAL A 158 -3.36 -3.88 -3.73
CA VAL A 158 -4.59 -3.73 -2.93
C VAL A 158 -5.67 -2.97 -3.71
N ALA A 159 -5.31 -1.82 -4.31
CA ALA A 159 -6.25 -0.97 -5.05
C ALA A 159 -6.92 -1.70 -6.23
N VAL A 160 -6.19 -2.56 -6.93
CA VAL A 160 -6.72 -3.35 -8.05
C VAL A 160 -7.76 -4.36 -7.55
N ARG A 161 -7.46 -5.07 -6.46
CA ARG A 161 -8.40 -6.02 -5.84
C ARG A 161 -9.67 -5.33 -5.38
N THR A 162 -9.55 -4.16 -4.75
CA THR A 162 -10.71 -3.33 -4.37
C THR A 162 -11.53 -2.95 -5.61
N ALA A 163 -10.88 -2.41 -6.65
CA ALA A 163 -11.55 -1.94 -7.87
C ALA A 163 -12.29 -3.06 -8.63
N LEU A 164 -11.78 -4.29 -8.59
CA LEU A 164 -12.44 -5.46 -9.20
C LEU A 164 -13.68 -5.89 -8.41
N LEU A 165 -13.62 -5.83 -7.07
CA LEU A 165 -14.69 -6.28 -6.19
C LEU A 165 -15.84 -5.28 -6.12
N LEU A 166 -15.52 -3.99 -6.17
CA LEU A 166 -16.44 -2.89 -5.90
C LEU A 166 -17.69 -2.85 -6.80
N PRO A 167 -17.61 -2.99 -8.14
CA PRO A 167 -18.79 -3.00 -8.99
C PRO A 167 -19.74 -4.17 -8.69
N ILE A 168 -19.18 -5.33 -8.34
CA ILE A 168 -19.95 -6.53 -8.00
C ILE A 168 -20.70 -6.29 -6.69
N VAL A 169 -20.03 -5.72 -5.69
CA VAL A 169 -20.63 -5.44 -4.38
C VAL A 169 -21.72 -4.37 -4.48
N VAL A 170 -21.49 -3.29 -5.26
CA VAL A 170 -22.51 -2.26 -5.50
C VAL A 170 -23.74 -2.89 -6.18
N ASN A 171 -23.54 -3.72 -7.21
CA ASN A 171 -24.63 -4.42 -7.87
C ASN A 171 -25.42 -5.33 -6.92
N VAL A 172 -24.74 -6.07 -6.03
CA VAL A 172 -25.39 -6.87 -4.99
C VAL A 172 -26.23 -6.01 -4.04
N LEU A 173 -25.70 -4.87 -3.59
CA LEU A 173 -26.42 -3.95 -2.70
C LEU A 173 -27.66 -3.32 -3.35
N ASP A 174 -27.61 -3.08 -4.66
CA ASP A 174 -28.73 -2.57 -5.45
C ASP A 174 -29.79 -3.65 -5.68
N MET A 175 -29.38 -4.90 -5.91
CA MET A 175 -30.30 -6.05 -5.99
C MET A 175 -31.07 -6.27 -4.68
N ILE A 176 -30.40 -6.12 -3.53
CA ILE A 176 -31.04 -6.18 -2.21
C ILE A 176 -31.97 -4.97 -1.98
N LYS A 177 -31.90 -3.94 -2.84
CA LYS A 177 -32.65 -2.67 -2.71
C LYS A 177 -32.40 -1.99 -1.36
N THR A 178 -31.15 -2.05 -0.89
CA THR A 178 -30.79 -1.46 0.41
C THR A 178 -31.03 0.05 0.41
N LYS A 179 -31.63 0.58 1.50
CA LYS A 179 -31.85 2.02 1.63
C LYS A 179 -30.52 2.79 1.61
N PRO A 180 -30.49 4.03 1.08
CA PRO A 180 -29.33 4.91 1.26
C PRO A 180 -28.97 5.02 2.75
N ASN A 181 -27.68 4.98 3.06
CA ASN A 181 -27.16 5.00 4.45
C ASN A 181 -27.66 3.88 5.37
N SER A 182 -28.19 2.76 4.87
CA SER A 182 -28.52 1.61 5.74
C SER A 182 -27.27 1.00 6.35
N ASP A 183 -27.42 0.35 7.50
CA ASP A 183 -26.30 -0.26 8.21
C ASP A 183 -25.72 -1.45 7.44
N LEU A 184 -26.55 -2.22 6.70
CA LEU A 184 -26.07 -3.23 5.76
C LEU A 184 -25.16 -2.61 4.69
N ARG A 185 -25.54 -1.47 4.10
CA ARG A 185 -24.75 -0.79 3.06
C ARG A 185 -23.42 -0.32 3.63
N LYS A 186 -23.42 0.34 4.80
CA LYS A 186 -22.20 0.78 5.48
C LYS A 186 -21.28 -0.41 5.81
N MET A 187 -21.83 -1.46 6.41
CA MET A 187 -21.11 -2.65 6.82
C MET A 187 -20.42 -3.32 5.63
N ILE A 188 -21.13 -3.50 4.52
CA ILE A 188 -20.60 -4.16 3.33
C ILE A 188 -19.56 -3.30 2.61
N MET A 189 -19.80 -2.00 2.46
CA MET A 189 -18.85 -1.09 1.82
C MET A 189 -17.56 -0.93 2.64
N LEU A 190 -17.66 -0.84 3.98
CA LEU A 190 -16.49 -0.89 4.87
C LEU A 190 -15.80 -2.25 4.83
N GLY A 191 -16.55 -3.35 4.69
CA GLY A 191 -16.00 -4.68 4.50
C GLY A 191 -15.12 -4.77 3.26
N VAL A 192 -15.53 -4.16 2.14
CA VAL A 192 -14.69 -4.06 0.93
C VAL A 192 -13.41 -3.28 1.23
N ALA A 193 -13.53 -2.11 1.87
CA ALA A 193 -12.39 -1.25 2.17
C ALA A 193 -11.39 -1.95 3.11
N PHE A 194 -11.83 -2.32 4.31
CA PHE A 194 -10.99 -2.89 5.36
C PHE A 194 -10.47 -4.29 5.00
N GLY A 195 -11.33 -5.13 4.40
CA GLY A 195 -10.91 -6.45 3.91
C GLY A 195 -9.84 -6.36 2.83
N SER A 196 -9.95 -5.39 1.92
CA SER A 196 -8.90 -5.15 0.94
C SER A 196 -7.61 -4.69 1.62
N THR A 197 -7.65 -3.74 2.57
CA THR A 197 -6.44 -3.32 3.31
C THR A 197 -5.74 -4.49 4.00
N VAL A 198 -6.48 -5.34 4.74
CA VAL A 198 -5.94 -6.55 5.39
C VAL A 198 -5.31 -7.53 4.39
N SER A 199 -5.77 -7.52 3.15
CA SER A 199 -5.21 -8.39 2.12
C SER A 199 -3.81 -8.00 1.62
N GLY A 200 -3.29 -6.84 2.05
CA GLY A 200 -1.91 -6.45 1.84
C GLY A 200 -0.93 -6.98 2.87
N THR A 201 -1.37 -7.61 3.96
CA THR A 201 -0.54 -7.84 5.16
C THR A 201 0.49 -8.96 4.99
N ALA A 202 0.05 -10.21 4.75
CA ALA A 202 0.95 -11.37 4.79
C ALA A 202 1.75 -11.61 3.50
N VAL A 203 1.20 -11.23 2.35
CA VAL A 203 1.88 -11.44 1.07
C VAL A 203 2.71 -10.22 0.75
N MET A 204 4.05 -10.36 0.71
CA MET A 204 4.96 -9.22 0.51
C MET A 204 4.60 -8.44 -0.75
N THR A 205 4.36 -9.14 -1.86
CA THR A 205 4.03 -8.50 -3.13
C THR A 205 2.62 -7.94 -3.20
N ALA A 206 1.74 -8.24 -2.24
CA ALA A 206 0.35 -7.79 -2.25
C ALA A 206 0.18 -6.29 -1.97
N ALA A 207 1.21 -5.65 -1.39
CA ALA A 207 1.26 -4.23 -1.14
C ALA A 207 2.66 -3.66 -1.42
N ILE A 208 2.72 -2.57 -2.20
CA ILE A 208 3.95 -1.87 -2.56
C ILE A 208 4.74 -1.42 -1.32
N GLY A 209 4.04 -0.99 -0.26
CA GLY A 209 4.65 -0.58 1.00
C GLY A 209 5.50 -1.67 1.66
N ASN A 210 5.14 -2.95 1.51
CA ASN A 210 5.91 -4.07 2.06
C ASN A 210 7.23 -4.24 1.31
N ILE A 211 7.19 -4.20 -0.03
CA ILE A 211 8.39 -4.29 -0.87
C ILE A 211 9.34 -3.13 -0.55
N LEU A 212 8.79 -1.91 -0.45
CA LEU A 212 9.54 -0.73 -0.03
C LEU A 212 10.21 -0.91 1.33
N ALA A 213 9.50 -1.46 2.31
CA ALA A 213 10.04 -1.65 3.65
C ALA A 213 11.19 -2.67 3.69
N VAL A 214 11.04 -3.81 3.00
CA VAL A 214 12.10 -4.82 2.89
C VAL A 214 13.34 -4.24 2.21
N GLU A 215 13.16 -3.50 1.13
CA GLU A 215 14.29 -2.94 0.39
C GLU A 215 15.01 -1.84 1.18
N LEU A 216 14.26 -0.93 1.80
CA LEU A 216 14.88 0.11 2.63
C LEU A 216 15.63 -0.48 3.81
N LEU A 217 15.09 -1.54 4.43
CA LEU A 217 15.81 -2.25 5.49
C LEU A 217 17.10 -2.91 4.98
N ASN A 218 17.06 -3.55 3.82
CA ASN A 218 18.26 -4.12 3.22
C ASN A 218 19.30 -3.05 2.90
N GLU A 219 18.85 -1.93 2.37
CA GLU A 219 19.71 -0.84 1.96
C GLU A 219 20.43 -0.18 3.15
N PHE A 220 19.69 0.22 4.18
CA PHE A 220 20.26 1.00 5.28
C PHE A 220 20.83 0.15 6.43
N SER A 221 20.49 -1.14 6.52
CA SER A 221 20.95 -2.03 7.59
C SER A 221 21.67 -3.28 7.09
N GLY A 222 21.69 -3.56 5.78
CA GLY A 222 22.20 -4.81 5.23
C GLY A 222 21.34 -6.04 5.54
N ILE A 223 20.19 -5.86 6.21
CA ILE A 223 19.32 -6.95 6.65
C ILE A 223 18.39 -7.33 5.50
N ASN A 224 18.55 -8.55 4.96
CA ASN A 224 17.67 -9.05 3.91
C ASN A 224 16.54 -9.91 4.51
N ILE A 225 15.29 -9.51 4.26
CA ILE A 225 14.10 -10.31 4.60
C ILE A 225 13.63 -11.06 3.35
N THR A 226 13.71 -12.38 3.39
CA THR A 226 13.16 -13.24 2.33
C THR A 226 11.63 -13.16 2.28
N TYR A 227 11.04 -13.52 1.14
CA TYR A 227 9.60 -13.60 0.97
C TYR A 227 8.94 -14.54 1.97
N PHE A 228 9.56 -15.68 2.24
CA PHE A 228 9.07 -16.63 3.23
C PHE A 228 9.10 -16.05 4.65
N GLN A 229 10.17 -15.35 5.03
CA GLN A 229 10.28 -14.71 6.35
C GLN A 229 9.19 -13.64 6.52
N TRP A 230 9.00 -12.75 5.54
CA TRP A 230 7.92 -11.75 5.60
C TRP A 230 6.57 -12.41 5.83
N PHE A 231 6.26 -13.44 5.03
CA PHE A 231 5.01 -14.18 5.15
C PHE A 231 4.87 -14.78 6.55
N LEU A 232 5.91 -15.43 7.07
CA LEU A 232 5.92 -16.04 8.38
C LEU A 232 5.70 -15.02 9.52
N TYR A 233 6.32 -13.84 9.44
CA TYR A 233 6.19 -12.79 10.46
C TYR A 233 4.80 -12.17 10.47
N ALA A 234 4.18 -11.98 9.30
CA ALA A 234 2.87 -11.37 9.15
C ALA A 234 1.70 -12.36 9.26
N LEU A 235 1.94 -13.67 9.13
CA LEU A 235 0.91 -14.71 9.05
C LEU A 235 -0.10 -14.66 10.20
N PRO A 236 0.30 -14.61 11.49
CA PRO A 236 -0.68 -14.58 12.58
C PRO A 236 -1.49 -13.29 12.59
N ILE A 237 -0.86 -12.15 12.30
CA ILE A 237 -1.53 -10.84 12.26
C ILE A 237 -2.62 -10.88 11.19
N TRP A 238 -2.26 -11.31 9.98
CA TRP A 238 -3.20 -11.44 8.87
C TRP A 238 -4.38 -12.36 9.17
N LEU A 239 -4.12 -13.55 9.72
CA LEU A 239 -5.16 -14.51 10.08
C LEU A 239 -6.10 -14.00 11.19
N LEU A 240 -5.59 -13.22 12.14
CA LEU A 240 -6.38 -12.64 13.22
C LEU A 240 -7.17 -11.40 12.77
N LEU A 241 -6.65 -10.59 11.85
CA LEU A 241 -7.32 -9.40 11.35
C LEU A 241 -8.59 -9.72 10.55
N ILE A 242 -8.59 -10.81 9.76
CA ILE A 242 -9.77 -11.21 8.94
C ILE A 242 -11.04 -11.39 9.80
N PRO A 243 -11.06 -12.28 10.83
CA PRO A 243 -12.21 -12.41 11.71
C PRO A 243 -12.43 -11.17 12.58
N ALA A 244 -11.39 -10.43 12.94
CA ALA A 244 -11.54 -9.21 13.74
C ALA A 244 -12.35 -8.14 12.98
N VAL A 245 -12.07 -7.90 11.70
CA VAL A 245 -12.86 -6.99 10.85
C VAL A 245 -14.31 -7.49 10.76
N TRP A 246 -14.51 -8.79 10.54
CA TRP A 246 -15.86 -9.37 10.45
C TRP A 246 -16.66 -9.15 11.74
N ILE A 247 -16.07 -9.46 12.90
CA ILE A 247 -16.72 -9.30 14.20
C ILE A 247 -16.99 -7.83 14.49
N LEU A 248 -16.02 -6.94 14.23
CA LEU A 248 -16.15 -5.50 14.46
C LEU A 248 -17.33 -4.93 13.68
N LEU A 249 -17.36 -5.16 12.37
CA LEU A 249 -18.40 -4.61 11.50
C LEU A 249 -19.79 -5.19 11.81
N MET A 250 -19.87 -6.49 12.13
CA MET A 250 -21.13 -7.11 12.58
C MET A 250 -21.65 -6.52 13.90
N LYS A 251 -20.76 -6.09 14.80
CA LYS A 251 -21.13 -5.48 16.09
C LYS A 251 -21.51 -4.00 15.94
N LEU A 252 -20.82 -3.24 15.10
CA LEU A 252 -21.07 -1.81 14.89
C LEU A 252 -22.31 -1.54 14.03
N PHE A 253 -22.70 -2.48 13.18
CA PHE A 253 -23.83 -2.35 12.26
C PHE A 253 -24.87 -3.47 12.48
N PRO A 254 -25.59 -3.47 13.62
CA PRO A 254 -26.58 -4.49 13.92
C PRO A 254 -27.74 -4.44 12.92
N LEU A 255 -28.05 -5.57 12.31
CA LEU A 255 -29.05 -5.66 11.24
C LEU A 255 -30.41 -6.12 11.76
N LYS A 256 -31.48 -5.54 11.21
CA LYS A 256 -32.84 -6.04 11.41
C LYS A 256 -33.00 -7.40 10.69
N LYS A 257 -33.88 -8.27 11.19
CA LYS A 257 -34.12 -9.61 10.60
C LYS A 257 -34.47 -9.56 9.10
N GLU A 258 -35.20 -8.53 8.69
CA GLU A 258 -35.61 -8.27 7.30
C GLU A 258 -34.43 -7.93 6.37
N GLU A 259 -33.37 -7.32 6.90
CA GLU A 259 -32.16 -6.95 6.14
C GLU A 259 -31.08 -8.05 6.21
N ALA A 260 -31.29 -9.07 7.03
CA ALA A 260 -30.28 -10.08 7.31
C ALA A 260 -30.20 -11.18 6.23
N ASN A 261 -31.29 -11.46 5.50
CA ASN A 261 -31.38 -12.58 4.56
C ASN A 261 -31.89 -12.12 3.18
N PHE A 262 -31.24 -12.59 2.13
CA PHE A 262 -31.53 -12.25 0.74
C PHE A 262 -31.21 -13.44 -0.19
N PRO A 263 -31.98 -14.54 -0.11
CA PRO A 263 -31.71 -15.77 -0.86
C PRO A 263 -31.74 -15.58 -2.39
N GLU A 264 -32.49 -14.59 -2.88
CA GLU A 264 -32.54 -14.21 -4.30
C GLU A 264 -31.17 -13.79 -4.85
N VAL A 265 -30.37 -13.07 -4.05
CA VAL A 265 -29.00 -12.71 -4.43
C VAL A 265 -28.16 -13.97 -4.59
N GLN A 266 -28.27 -14.93 -3.66
CA GLN A 266 -27.53 -16.18 -3.76
C GLN A 266 -27.90 -16.96 -5.02
N ALA A 267 -29.19 -17.01 -5.36
CA ALA A 267 -29.66 -17.67 -6.58
C ALA A 267 -29.07 -17.01 -7.83
N GLN A 268 -29.11 -15.68 -7.92
CA GLN A 268 -28.51 -14.95 -9.04
C GLN A 268 -26.98 -15.09 -9.08
N MET A 269 -26.28 -15.08 -7.94
CA MET A 269 -24.83 -15.32 -7.90
C MET A 269 -24.50 -16.75 -8.36
N LYS A 270 -25.34 -17.73 -8.05
CA LYS A 270 -25.21 -19.10 -8.57
C LYS A 270 -25.41 -19.15 -10.09
N GLU A 271 -26.34 -18.38 -10.65
CA GLU A 271 -26.50 -18.27 -12.11
C GLU A 271 -25.28 -17.61 -12.75
N ARG A 272 -24.83 -16.45 -12.24
CA ARG A 272 -23.60 -15.78 -12.70
C ARG A 272 -22.38 -16.68 -12.60
N ALA A 273 -22.27 -17.51 -11.55
CA ALA A 273 -21.18 -18.47 -11.42
C ALA A 273 -21.23 -19.56 -12.51
N LYS A 274 -22.43 -19.94 -12.99
CA LYS A 274 -22.59 -20.89 -14.11
C LYS A 274 -22.15 -20.30 -15.44
N ASP A 275 -22.28 -18.98 -15.65
CA ASP A 275 -21.84 -18.30 -16.88
C ASP A 275 -20.36 -18.54 -17.19
N PHE A 276 -19.54 -18.78 -16.16
CA PHE A 276 -18.12 -19.07 -16.33
C PHE A 276 -17.82 -20.53 -16.73
N GLY A 277 -18.77 -21.46 -16.62
CA GLY A 277 -18.63 -22.85 -17.05
C GLY A 277 -17.33 -23.55 -16.58
N ARG A 278 -16.76 -24.41 -17.43
CA ARG A 278 -15.44 -25.02 -17.21
C ARG A 278 -14.33 -23.99 -17.41
N MET A 279 -13.27 -24.04 -16.59
CA MET A 279 -12.12 -23.14 -16.75
C MET A 279 -11.53 -23.22 -18.17
N GLU A 280 -11.35 -22.06 -18.77
CA GLU A 280 -10.71 -21.91 -20.07
C GLU A 280 -9.23 -22.26 -20.01
N ARG A 281 -8.62 -22.52 -21.17
CA ARG A 281 -7.18 -22.85 -21.26
C ARG A 281 -6.31 -21.70 -20.73
N SER A 282 -6.69 -20.46 -21.02
CA SER A 282 -6.04 -19.23 -20.55
C SER A 282 -6.03 -19.14 -19.02
N GLU A 283 -7.17 -19.40 -18.37
CA GLU A 283 -7.29 -19.40 -16.91
C GLU A 283 -6.43 -20.48 -16.26
N LYS A 284 -6.43 -21.71 -16.82
CA LYS A 284 -5.59 -22.81 -16.32
C LYS A 284 -4.11 -22.50 -16.43
N ARG A 285 -3.66 -21.94 -17.56
CA ARG A 285 -2.28 -21.51 -17.77
C ARG A 285 -1.88 -20.43 -16.78
N CYS A 286 -2.71 -19.41 -16.62
CA CYS A 286 -2.53 -18.34 -15.64
C CYS A 286 -2.34 -18.92 -14.23
N LEU A 287 -3.27 -19.79 -13.79
CA LEU A 287 -3.21 -20.41 -12.47
C LEU A 287 -1.95 -21.27 -12.27
N LEU A 288 -1.55 -22.06 -13.27
CA LEU A 288 -0.34 -22.89 -13.19
C LEU A 288 0.93 -22.02 -13.08
N ILE A 289 1.03 -20.95 -13.87
CA ILE A 289 2.16 -20.02 -13.80
C ILE A 289 2.20 -19.32 -12.43
N LEU A 290 1.05 -18.90 -11.90
CA LEU A 290 0.96 -18.28 -10.57
C LEU A 290 1.41 -19.24 -9.46
N ILE A 291 0.93 -20.49 -9.48
CA ILE A 291 1.34 -21.53 -8.51
C ILE A 291 2.85 -21.74 -8.60
N PHE A 292 3.42 -21.75 -9.81
CA PHE A 292 4.86 -21.88 -10.01
C PHE A 292 5.64 -20.71 -9.42
N ILE A 293 5.23 -19.46 -9.67
CA ILE A 293 5.88 -18.26 -9.10
C ILE A 293 5.81 -18.26 -7.57
N VAL A 294 4.63 -18.53 -7.01
CA VAL A 294 4.46 -18.63 -5.55
C VAL A 294 5.32 -19.76 -4.98
N GLY A 295 5.42 -20.89 -5.69
CA GLY A 295 6.33 -21.97 -5.34
C GLY A 295 7.78 -21.49 -5.22
N LEU A 296 8.28 -20.76 -6.22
CA LEU A 296 9.62 -20.18 -6.20
C LEU A 296 9.81 -19.20 -5.03
N TRP A 297 8.86 -18.30 -4.77
CA TRP A 297 8.96 -17.41 -3.61
C TRP A 297 8.99 -18.16 -2.27
N MET A 298 8.18 -19.21 -2.11
CA MET A 298 8.16 -20.00 -0.88
C MET A 298 9.42 -20.85 -0.70
N THR A 299 10.09 -21.21 -1.80
CA THR A 299 11.36 -21.96 -1.79
C THR A 299 12.60 -21.07 -1.89
N GLU A 300 12.46 -19.75 -1.73
CA GLU A 300 13.59 -18.81 -1.77
C GLU A 300 14.79 -19.23 -0.92
N PRO A 301 14.62 -19.74 0.33
CA PRO A 301 15.75 -20.20 1.14
C PRO A 301 16.54 -21.37 0.52
N LEU A 302 15.98 -22.12 -0.42
CA LEU A 302 16.63 -23.28 -1.06
C LEU A 302 17.50 -22.90 -2.27
N HIS A 303 17.12 -21.86 -3.00
CA HIS A 303 17.79 -21.47 -4.26
C HIS A 303 18.40 -20.07 -4.22
N GLY A 304 18.07 -19.23 -3.25
CA GLY A 304 18.64 -17.88 -3.07
C GLY A 304 18.33 -16.89 -4.20
N LEU A 305 17.26 -17.11 -4.96
CA LEU A 305 16.87 -16.19 -6.04
C LEU A 305 16.07 -15.06 -5.42
N HIS A 306 16.54 -13.83 -5.58
CA HIS A 306 15.80 -12.65 -5.16
C HIS A 306 14.36 -12.66 -5.72
N PRO A 307 13.32 -12.27 -4.96
CA PRO A 307 11.92 -12.36 -5.38
C PRO A 307 11.58 -11.68 -6.72
N SER A 308 12.39 -10.72 -7.16
CA SER A 308 12.27 -10.08 -8.48
C SER A 308 12.47 -11.06 -9.64
N VAL A 309 13.33 -12.07 -9.48
CA VAL A 309 13.65 -13.04 -10.54
C VAL A 309 12.45 -13.95 -10.83
N PRO A 310 11.82 -14.65 -9.84
CA PRO A 310 10.57 -15.38 -10.07
C PRO A 310 9.45 -14.51 -10.66
N ALA A 311 9.35 -13.24 -10.24
CA ALA A 311 8.34 -12.33 -10.76
C ALA A 311 8.55 -12.03 -12.26
N LEU A 312 9.79 -11.76 -12.68
CA LEU A 312 10.15 -11.54 -14.08
C LEU A 312 9.95 -12.80 -14.94
N ILE A 313 10.32 -13.97 -14.42
CA ILE A 313 10.02 -15.27 -15.06
C ILE A 313 8.51 -15.40 -15.28
N GLY A 314 7.71 -15.04 -14.27
CA GLY A 314 6.26 -15.04 -14.35
C GLY A 314 5.71 -14.17 -15.47
N VAL A 315 6.21 -12.93 -15.59
CA VAL A 315 5.82 -11.99 -16.65
C VAL A 315 6.15 -12.57 -18.03
N ALA A 316 7.36 -13.12 -18.20
CA ALA A 316 7.76 -13.75 -19.44
C ALA A 316 6.82 -14.92 -19.78
N LEU A 317 6.60 -15.86 -18.86
CA LEU A 317 5.73 -17.01 -19.06
C LEU A 317 4.28 -16.61 -19.38
N MET A 318 3.75 -15.60 -18.72
CA MET A 318 2.37 -15.13 -18.93
C MET A 318 2.16 -14.45 -20.28
N THR A 319 3.22 -13.97 -20.93
CA THR A 319 3.15 -13.25 -22.21
C THR A 319 3.69 -14.05 -23.40
N LEU A 320 4.36 -15.18 -23.16
CA LEU A 320 4.89 -16.03 -24.23
C LEU A 320 3.76 -16.53 -25.16
N PRO A 321 3.97 -16.50 -26.49
CA PRO A 321 3.04 -17.11 -27.43
C PRO A 321 2.78 -18.59 -27.10
N ALA A 322 1.54 -19.05 -27.28
CA ALA A 322 1.07 -20.42 -27.02
C ALA A 322 1.10 -20.92 -25.55
N ILE A 323 1.96 -20.38 -24.68
CA ILE A 323 2.05 -20.73 -23.24
C ILE A 323 1.25 -19.74 -22.38
N GLY A 324 1.37 -18.45 -22.70
CA GLY A 324 0.85 -17.36 -21.89
C GLY A 324 -0.67 -17.27 -21.80
N CYS A 325 -1.10 -16.38 -20.90
CA CYS A 325 -2.50 -16.05 -20.65
C CYS A 325 -2.82 -14.57 -20.89
N ALA A 326 -1.82 -13.75 -21.25
CA ALA A 326 -1.95 -12.32 -21.44
C ALA A 326 -1.11 -11.80 -22.61
N THR A 327 -1.39 -10.57 -23.04
CA THR A 327 -0.68 -9.93 -24.15
C THR A 327 0.42 -8.96 -23.67
N TRP A 328 1.58 -8.96 -24.33
CA TRP A 328 2.69 -8.05 -24.02
C TRP A 328 2.26 -6.58 -23.96
N THR A 329 1.50 -6.13 -24.97
CA THR A 329 1.03 -4.74 -25.11
C THR A 329 0.22 -4.25 -23.93
N ASN A 330 -0.47 -5.14 -23.21
CA ASN A 330 -1.27 -4.76 -22.07
C ASN A 330 -0.53 -4.91 -20.74
N VAL A 331 0.33 -5.92 -20.59
CA VAL A 331 1.09 -6.08 -19.35
C VAL A 331 2.06 -4.94 -19.12
N VAL A 332 2.63 -4.34 -20.18
CA VAL A 332 3.56 -3.19 -20.07
C VAL A 332 2.86 -1.88 -19.67
N LYS A 333 1.52 -1.82 -19.64
CA LYS A 333 0.76 -0.63 -19.23
C LYS A 333 0.71 -0.50 -17.70
N ILE A 334 1.87 -0.39 -17.08
CA ILE A 334 2.03 -0.26 -15.62
C ILE A 334 2.01 1.21 -15.19
N ASN A 335 1.86 1.45 -13.88
CA ASN A 335 1.95 2.79 -13.32
C ASN A 335 3.42 3.20 -13.15
N PHE A 336 3.93 4.02 -14.07
CA PHE A 336 5.33 4.44 -14.04
C PHE A 336 5.65 5.44 -12.91
N ASP A 337 4.64 6.15 -12.36
CA ASP A 337 4.83 7.03 -11.20
C ASP A 337 5.34 6.25 -9.99
N THR A 338 4.87 5.01 -9.80
CA THR A 338 5.34 4.12 -8.72
C THR A 338 6.78 3.68 -8.94
N VAL A 339 7.17 3.44 -10.20
CA VAL A 339 8.56 3.07 -10.56
C VAL A 339 9.50 4.24 -10.28
N LEU A 340 9.11 5.45 -10.69
CA LEU A 340 9.86 6.68 -10.43
C LEU A 340 9.98 6.98 -8.93
N LEU A 341 8.89 6.78 -8.19
CA LEU A 341 8.87 6.93 -6.73
C LEU A 341 9.90 6.03 -6.06
N LEU A 342 9.82 4.72 -6.31
CA LEU A 342 10.74 3.76 -5.71
C LEU A 342 12.20 4.05 -6.09
N GLY A 343 12.47 4.23 -7.38
CA GLY A 343 13.83 4.48 -7.85
C GLY A 343 14.43 5.76 -7.24
N ALA A 344 13.65 6.84 -7.16
CA ALA A 344 14.09 8.07 -6.51
C ALA A 344 14.27 7.92 -5.01
N THR A 345 13.40 7.18 -4.32
CA THR A 345 13.54 6.92 -2.89
C THR A 345 14.81 6.15 -2.57
N LEU A 346 15.09 5.06 -3.30
CA LEU A 346 16.30 4.28 -3.06
C LEU A 346 17.53 5.14 -3.35
N SER A 347 17.48 5.95 -4.41
CA SER A 347 18.54 6.93 -4.74
C SER A 347 18.76 7.97 -3.63
N ILE A 348 17.67 8.47 -3.02
CA ILE A 348 17.73 9.34 -1.84
C ILE A 348 18.37 8.61 -0.68
N GLY A 349 18.09 7.32 -0.49
CA GLY A 349 18.68 6.53 0.57
C GLY A 349 20.18 6.33 0.42
N TYR A 350 20.63 5.93 -0.78
CA TYR A 350 22.05 5.88 -1.13
C TYR A 350 22.72 7.24 -0.90
N ALA A 351 22.09 8.32 -1.36
CA ALA A 351 22.60 9.66 -1.21
C ALA A 351 22.65 10.16 0.25
N LEU A 352 21.68 9.80 1.10
CA LEU A 352 21.66 10.13 2.53
C LEU A 352 22.87 9.55 3.26
N ASN A 353 23.19 8.30 2.96
CA ASN A 353 24.32 7.62 3.58
C ASN A 353 25.65 8.22 3.11
N GLU A 354 25.84 8.36 1.80
CA GLU A 354 27.09 8.89 1.22
C GLU A 354 27.31 10.38 1.51
N SER A 355 26.24 11.18 1.63
CA SER A 355 26.36 12.59 1.97
C SER A 355 26.71 12.84 3.45
N GLY A 356 26.64 11.82 4.31
CA GLY A 356 26.79 11.95 5.77
C GLY A 356 25.55 12.52 6.49
N ALA A 357 24.40 12.61 5.81
CA ALA A 357 23.18 13.19 6.37
C ALA A 357 22.52 12.28 7.42
N THR A 358 22.69 10.97 7.31
CA THR A 358 22.19 10.00 8.29
C THR A 358 22.77 10.24 9.69
N GLN A 359 24.07 10.58 9.78
CA GLN A 359 24.71 10.87 11.06
C GLN A 359 24.14 12.13 11.72
N LEU A 360 23.94 13.19 10.93
CA LEU A 360 23.32 14.44 11.39
C LEU A 360 21.90 14.21 11.95
N LEU A 361 21.09 13.40 11.27
CA LEU A 361 19.74 13.05 11.75
C LEU A 361 19.80 12.29 13.07
N GLY A 362 20.70 11.32 13.21
CA GLY A 362 20.90 10.59 14.46
C GLY A 362 21.31 11.50 15.62
N GLU A 363 22.25 12.41 15.40
CA GLU A 363 22.67 13.39 16.42
C GLU A 363 21.55 14.39 16.78
N SER A 364 20.68 14.74 15.83
CA SER A 364 19.60 15.70 16.06
C SER A 364 18.36 15.08 16.75
N LEU A 365 18.18 13.76 16.60
CA LEU A 365 17.06 13.02 17.20
C LEU A 365 17.44 12.32 18.50
N SER A 366 18.67 12.50 18.99
CA SER A 366 19.19 11.89 20.22
C SER A 366 18.61 12.55 21.49
N ALA A 367 17.30 12.44 21.68
CA ALA A 367 16.65 12.85 22.91
C ALA A 367 16.53 11.63 23.85
N ASP A 368 16.99 11.77 25.09
CA ASP A 368 17.05 10.67 26.08
C ASP A 368 15.71 9.92 26.22
N TRP A 369 14.58 10.63 26.14
CA TRP A 369 13.25 10.03 26.23
C TRP A 369 12.90 9.12 25.04
N ILE A 370 13.40 9.40 23.83
CA ILE A 370 13.21 8.53 22.66
C ILE A 370 14.04 7.26 22.83
N PHE A 371 15.28 7.41 23.28
CA PHE A 371 16.17 6.28 23.53
C PHE A 371 15.62 5.34 24.59
N SER A 372 15.16 5.86 25.73
CA SER A 372 14.55 5.02 26.78
C SER A 372 13.32 4.25 26.29
N LEU A 373 12.53 4.81 25.36
CA LEU A 373 11.39 4.09 24.76
C LEU A 373 11.82 3.01 23.77
N MET A 374 12.98 3.17 23.13
CA MET A 374 13.49 2.24 22.12
C MET A 374 14.39 1.14 22.69
N GLU A 375 14.91 1.29 23.90
CA GLU A 375 15.76 0.28 24.58
C GLU A 375 15.05 -1.05 24.78
N SER A 376 13.77 -1.04 25.16
CA SER A 376 12.99 -2.26 25.31
C SER A 376 12.35 -2.63 23.96
N PRO A 377 12.65 -3.80 23.38
CA PRO A 377 12.15 -4.17 22.05
C PRO A 377 10.62 -4.09 21.92
N ILE A 378 9.87 -4.49 22.96
CA ILE A 378 8.41 -4.41 22.92
C ILE A 378 7.88 -2.98 23.08
N ILE A 379 8.50 -2.15 23.92
CA ILE A 379 8.12 -0.75 24.07
C ILE A 379 8.41 -0.01 22.76
N ALA A 380 9.53 -0.33 22.10
CA ALA A 380 9.88 0.19 20.79
C ALA A 380 8.81 -0.16 19.75
N VAL A 381 8.33 -1.41 19.70
CA VAL A 381 7.23 -1.82 18.81
C VAL A 381 5.97 -0.99 19.07
N ILE A 382 5.55 -0.85 20.33
CA ILE A 382 4.35 -0.07 20.68
C ILE A 382 4.52 1.39 20.29
N PHE A 383 5.67 1.98 20.62
CA PHE A 383 5.99 3.36 20.29
C PHE A 383 5.95 3.59 18.78
N ILE A 384 6.62 2.73 18.00
CA ILE A 384 6.69 2.80 16.55
C ILE A 384 5.32 2.63 15.91
N LEU A 385 4.50 1.68 16.36
CA LEU A 385 3.13 1.53 15.87
C LEU A 385 2.30 2.79 16.11
N CYS A 386 2.35 3.36 17.32
CA CYS A 386 1.58 4.55 17.67
C CYS A 386 2.02 5.79 16.89
N ILE A 387 3.32 6.06 16.85
CA ILE A 387 3.86 7.24 16.18
C ILE A 387 3.67 7.13 14.66
N THR A 388 3.90 5.96 14.07
CA THR A 388 3.68 5.74 12.64
C THR A 388 2.21 5.94 12.27
N GLN A 389 1.26 5.40 13.05
CA GLN A 389 -0.16 5.62 12.80
C GLN A 389 -0.53 7.11 12.88
N LEU A 390 0.01 7.84 13.85
CA LEU A 390 -0.23 9.28 13.97
C LEU A 390 0.30 10.06 12.75
N PHE A 391 1.51 9.74 12.28
CA PHE A 391 2.06 10.34 11.06
C PHE A 391 1.28 9.95 9.82
N HIS A 392 0.83 8.70 9.74
CA HIS A 392 0.09 8.18 8.61
C HIS A 392 -1.27 8.86 8.45
N LEU A 393 -1.92 9.33 9.53
CA LEU A 393 -3.13 10.17 9.43
C LEU A 393 -2.92 11.45 8.60
N ALA A 394 -1.69 11.97 8.58
CA ALA A 394 -1.32 13.16 7.81
C ALA A 394 -0.84 12.82 6.38
N MET A 395 -0.69 11.54 6.04
CA MET A 395 -0.21 11.08 4.73
C MET A 395 -1.31 10.35 3.98
N SER A 396 -1.51 10.72 2.71
CA SER A 396 -2.55 10.11 1.87
C SER A 396 -2.10 8.86 1.11
N ASN A 397 -0.86 8.42 1.33
CA ASN A 397 -0.24 7.35 0.57
C ASN A 397 0.71 6.50 1.43
N VAL A 398 0.40 5.22 1.52
CA VAL A 398 1.20 4.19 2.21
C VAL A 398 2.66 4.20 1.73
N SER A 399 2.88 4.34 0.43
CA SER A 399 4.24 4.34 -0.13
C SER A 399 5.02 5.55 0.38
N THR A 400 4.42 6.74 0.33
CA THR A 400 5.02 7.96 0.86
C THR A 400 5.36 7.82 2.35
N ALA A 401 4.46 7.26 3.16
CA ALA A 401 4.69 7.08 4.58
C ALA A 401 5.86 6.14 4.86
N VAL A 402 5.94 5.00 4.16
CA VAL A 402 7.07 4.07 4.25
C VAL A 402 8.39 4.76 3.88
N VAL A 403 8.42 5.45 2.74
CA VAL A 403 9.60 6.16 2.24
C VAL A 403 10.08 7.24 3.20
N ALA A 404 9.16 7.99 3.80
CA ALA A 404 9.49 9.09 4.69
C ALA A 404 9.96 8.62 6.07
N LEU A 405 9.35 7.57 6.62
CA LEU A 405 9.53 7.18 8.02
C LEU A 405 10.59 6.10 8.24
N ILE A 406 10.70 5.12 7.34
CA ILE A 406 11.58 3.96 7.57
C ILE A 406 13.06 4.32 7.72
N PRO A 407 13.67 5.17 6.85
CA PRO A 407 15.08 5.54 7.02
C PRO A 407 15.36 6.21 8.37
N ILE A 408 14.42 7.02 8.87
CA ILE A 408 14.51 7.68 10.18
C ILE A 408 14.48 6.62 11.29
N TYR A 409 13.56 5.67 11.21
CA TYR A 409 13.45 4.61 12.22
C TYR A 409 14.66 3.67 12.22
N ILE A 410 15.27 3.38 11.07
CA ILE A 410 16.51 2.62 10.98
C ILE A 410 17.66 3.39 11.65
N GLY A 411 17.82 4.67 11.35
CA GLY A 411 18.85 5.51 11.98
C GLY A 411 18.72 5.53 13.51
N LEU A 412 17.50 5.68 14.02
CA LEU A 412 17.21 5.60 15.46
C LEU A 412 17.50 4.22 16.05
N ALA A 413 17.07 3.14 15.39
CA ALA A 413 17.32 1.78 15.85
C ALA A 413 18.82 1.48 15.95
N ASN A 414 19.60 1.86 14.93
CA ASN A 414 21.05 1.70 14.92
C ASN A 414 21.76 2.47 16.05
N GLN A 415 21.26 3.66 16.39
CA GLN A 415 21.85 4.50 17.43
C GLN A 415 21.58 3.95 18.85
N VAL A 416 20.40 3.37 19.07
CA VAL A 416 20.00 2.75 20.34
C VAL A 416 20.54 1.32 20.47
N GLY A 417 20.91 0.69 19.36
CA GLY A 417 21.33 -0.72 19.31
C GLY A 417 20.17 -1.72 19.30
N THR A 418 18.96 -1.25 18.95
CA THR A 418 17.76 -2.09 18.79
C THR A 418 17.73 -2.70 17.39
N ASP A 419 17.30 -3.95 17.24
CA ASP A 419 17.21 -4.61 15.92
C ASP A 419 16.30 -3.81 14.95
N PRO A 420 16.85 -3.24 13.85
CA PRO A 420 16.08 -2.48 12.87
C PRO A 420 14.97 -3.29 12.21
N LEU A 421 15.11 -4.62 12.11
CA LEU A 421 14.14 -5.48 11.44
C LEU A 421 12.75 -5.32 12.05
N VAL A 422 12.65 -5.46 13.37
CA VAL A 422 11.35 -5.43 14.07
C VAL A 422 10.72 -4.03 14.03
N ILE A 423 11.55 -3.01 14.09
CA ILE A 423 11.14 -1.61 13.99
C ILE A 423 10.55 -1.31 12.61
N VAL A 424 11.29 -1.66 11.55
CA VAL A 424 10.86 -1.48 10.15
C VAL A 424 9.60 -2.30 9.88
N PHE A 425 9.55 -3.55 10.31
CA PHE A 425 8.39 -4.42 10.09
C PHE A 425 7.14 -3.85 10.77
N SER A 426 7.26 -3.37 12.01
CA SER A 426 6.16 -2.74 12.75
C SER A 426 5.69 -1.45 12.07
N ALA A 427 6.62 -0.59 11.64
CA ALA A 427 6.31 0.64 10.90
C ALA A 427 5.63 0.34 9.56
N ALA A 428 6.11 -0.64 8.80
CA ALA A 428 5.52 -1.04 7.53
C ALA A 428 4.07 -1.52 7.70
N LEU A 429 3.81 -2.31 8.74
CA LEU A 429 2.45 -2.71 9.10
C LEU A 429 1.60 -1.48 9.47
N ALA A 430 2.08 -0.57 10.31
CA ALA A 430 1.32 0.64 10.64
C ALA A 430 1.00 1.51 9.41
N CYS A 431 1.97 1.74 8.52
CA CYS A 431 1.77 2.45 7.26
C CYS A 431 0.74 1.78 6.36
N LEU A 432 0.69 0.44 6.30
CA LEU A 432 -0.27 -0.26 5.46
C LEU A 432 -1.73 -0.09 5.94
N HIS A 433 -1.93 -0.04 7.26
CA HIS A 433 -3.25 -0.17 7.88
C HIS A 433 -3.89 1.18 8.23
N GLY A 434 -4.25 1.93 7.19
CA GLY A 434 -5.01 3.19 7.30
C GLY A 434 -6.52 3.01 7.20
N TYR A 435 -7.26 3.35 8.26
CA TYR A 435 -8.69 3.00 8.40
C TYR A 435 -9.61 4.18 8.73
N ILE A 436 -9.11 5.27 9.30
CA ILE A 436 -9.94 6.32 9.92
C ILE A 436 -10.40 7.32 8.85
N LEU A 437 -9.47 7.81 8.05
CA LEU A 437 -9.69 8.77 6.98
C LEU A 437 -9.75 8.05 5.62
N VAL A 438 -10.60 8.57 4.74
CA VAL A 438 -10.74 8.05 3.38
C VAL A 438 -9.43 8.17 2.61
N VAL A 439 -8.67 9.24 2.88
CA VAL A 439 -7.43 9.54 2.15
C VAL A 439 -6.25 8.67 2.56
N GLU A 440 -6.27 8.00 3.72
CA GLU A 440 -5.12 7.20 4.21
C GLU A 440 -4.82 5.99 3.31
N ALA A 441 -5.84 5.42 2.66
CA ALA A 441 -5.69 4.19 1.90
C ALA A 441 -6.55 4.17 0.65
N MET A 442 -5.97 3.74 -0.48
CA MET A 442 -6.67 3.62 -1.76
C MET A 442 -7.97 2.80 -1.70
N PRO A 443 -8.08 1.70 -0.92
CA PRO A 443 -9.35 1.01 -0.76
C PRO A 443 -10.48 1.89 -0.21
N ASN A 444 -10.15 2.77 0.75
CA ASN A 444 -11.11 3.70 1.35
C ASN A 444 -11.52 4.76 0.32
N VAL A 445 -10.56 5.32 -0.43
CA VAL A 445 -10.82 6.26 -1.53
C VAL A 445 -11.74 5.66 -2.59
N LEU A 446 -11.43 4.44 -3.06
CA LEU A 446 -12.22 3.76 -4.08
C LEU A 446 -13.66 3.53 -3.61
N VAL A 447 -13.83 3.01 -2.39
CA VAL A 447 -15.16 2.79 -1.80
C VAL A 447 -15.92 4.11 -1.64
N HIS A 448 -15.28 5.16 -1.12
CA HIS A 448 -15.91 6.47 -0.94
C HIS A 448 -16.29 7.12 -2.29
N SER A 449 -15.46 6.94 -3.33
CA SER A 449 -15.70 7.51 -4.67
C SER A 449 -16.97 6.98 -5.35
N THR A 450 -17.51 5.84 -4.90
CA THR A 450 -18.79 5.31 -5.38
C THR A 450 -20.00 6.13 -4.95
N GLY A 451 -19.85 7.04 -3.96
CA GLY A 451 -20.95 7.78 -3.37
C GLY A 451 -21.85 6.95 -2.44
N GLN A 452 -21.52 5.68 -2.19
CA GLN A 452 -22.33 4.76 -1.38
C GLN A 452 -22.24 5.01 0.12
N ILE A 453 -21.10 5.52 0.59
CA ILE A 453 -20.84 5.88 1.98
C ILE A 453 -20.02 7.18 2.06
N LYS A 454 -20.15 7.90 3.18
CA LYS A 454 -19.46 9.18 3.43
C LYS A 454 -18.26 8.98 4.37
N GLN A 455 -17.32 9.92 4.37
CA GLN A 455 -16.17 9.98 5.31
C GLN A 455 -16.55 9.67 6.77
N GLN A 456 -17.68 10.18 7.27
CA GLN A 456 -18.11 9.96 8.67
C GLN A 456 -18.37 8.47 8.99
N THR A 457 -18.64 7.66 7.97
CA THR A 457 -18.85 6.22 8.10
C THR A 457 -17.55 5.48 8.48
N PHE A 458 -16.39 6.05 8.14
CA PHE A 458 -15.09 5.45 8.42
C PHE A 458 -14.59 5.75 9.83
N LEU A 459 -14.93 6.92 10.40
CA LEU A 459 -14.28 7.44 11.61
C LEU A 459 -14.32 6.46 12.79
N LEU A 460 -15.51 6.06 13.23
CA LEU A 460 -15.67 5.19 14.40
C LEU A 460 -15.21 3.74 14.12
N PRO A 461 -15.63 3.07 13.03
CA PRO A 461 -15.12 1.74 12.70
C PRO A 461 -13.60 1.73 12.49
N GLY A 462 -13.07 2.75 11.84
CA GLY A 462 -11.64 2.89 11.57
C GLY A 462 -10.83 3.08 12.84
N PHE A 463 -11.31 3.91 13.78
CA PHE A 463 -10.65 4.08 15.07
C PHE A 463 -10.54 2.75 15.84
N TYR A 464 -11.65 1.99 15.93
CA TYR A 464 -11.61 0.67 16.55
C TYR A 464 -10.71 -0.31 15.79
N MET A 465 -10.71 -0.26 14.47
CA MET A 465 -9.90 -1.15 13.65
C MET A 465 -8.40 -0.85 13.82
N THR A 466 -8.01 0.41 13.91
CA THR A 466 -6.63 0.82 14.21
C THR A 466 -6.20 0.29 15.58
N LEU A 467 -7.02 0.44 16.61
CA LEU A 467 -6.72 -0.11 17.96
C LEU A 467 -6.61 -1.65 17.95
N ILE A 468 -7.51 -2.33 17.25
CA ILE A 468 -7.50 -3.79 17.10
C ILE A 468 -6.23 -4.25 16.37
N MET A 469 -5.85 -3.57 15.28
CA MET A 469 -4.65 -3.90 14.53
C MET A 469 -3.38 -3.69 15.36
N THR A 470 -3.27 -2.57 16.08
CA THR A 470 -2.16 -2.31 16.99
C THR A 470 -2.11 -3.38 18.08
N GLY A 471 -3.24 -3.67 18.74
CA GLY A 471 -3.31 -4.68 19.79
C GLY A 471 -2.95 -6.10 19.32
N ILE A 472 -3.46 -6.52 18.15
CA ILE A 472 -3.09 -7.81 17.54
C ILE A 472 -1.59 -7.85 17.25
N THR A 473 -1.04 -6.78 16.68
CA THR A 473 0.40 -6.71 16.36
C THR A 473 1.25 -6.83 17.62
N VAL A 474 0.87 -6.14 18.71
CA VAL A 474 1.56 -6.24 20.01
C VAL A 474 1.45 -7.65 20.61
N ILE A 475 0.29 -8.30 20.52
CA ILE A 475 0.12 -9.68 21.00
C ILE A 475 1.01 -10.65 20.21
N VAL A 476 1.06 -10.50 18.88
CA VAL A 476 1.91 -11.31 18.01
C VAL A 476 3.39 -11.04 18.30
N ALA A 477 3.77 -9.79 18.54
CA ALA A 477 5.10 -9.41 18.98
C ALA A 477 5.48 -10.14 20.27
N LEU A 478 4.64 -10.08 21.30
CA LEU A 478 4.85 -10.74 22.60
C LEU A 478 4.85 -12.28 22.56
N THR A 479 4.45 -12.90 21.46
CA THR A 479 4.28 -14.36 21.38
C THR A 479 5.04 -14.95 20.20
N TRP A 480 4.49 -14.79 19.00
CA TRP A 480 5.03 -15.36 17.77
C TRP A 480 6.42 -14.84 17.43
N TRP A 481 6.64 -13.53 17.53
CA TRP A 481 7.95 -12.95 17.21
C TRP A 481 9.02 -13.39 18.21
N GLN A 482 8.67 -13.52 19.50
CA GLN A 482 9.56 -14.13 20.50
C GLN A 482 9.90 -15.60 20.16
N TRP A 483 8.92 -16.40 19.75
CA TRP A 483 9.16 -17.79 19.34
C TRP A 483 10.06 -17.91 18.10
N LEU A 484 10.03 -16.90 17.22
CA LEU A 484 10.91 -16.81 16.05
C LEU A 484 12.27 -16.17 16.36
N GLY A 485 12.51 -15.69 17.58
CA GLY A 485 13.75 -15.05 17.99
C GLY A 485 13.93 -13.63 17.43
N LEU A 486 12.85 -12.93 17.12
CA LEU A 486 12.89 -11.54 16.64
C LEU A 486 12.99 -10.50 17.77
N LEU A 487 12.57 -10.83 18.99
CA LEU A 487 12.45 -9.89 20.12
C LEU A 487 13.17 -10.39 21.37
#